data_AF-F5XQL1-F1
#
_entry.id   AF-F5XQL1-F1
#
_cell.length_a   1.000
_cell.length_b   1.000
_cell.length_c   1.000
_cell.angle_alpha   90.00
_cell.angle_beta   90.00
_cell.angle_gamma   90.00
#
_symmetry.space_group_name_H-M   'P 1'
#
loop_
_entity.id
_entity.type
_entity.pdbx_description
1 polymer ?
#
loop_
_entity_poly.entity_id
_entity_poly.type
_entity_poly.pdbx_seq_one_letter_code
_entity_poly.pdbx_strand_id
1 'polypeptide(L)'
;MSSTSGLRHVFVGGYTAEAGGTATGVTSLLNVGSGRQVQLDPVAVAELRSPTWLVRHPNLPVLLAAGETNPGTLSSLRWNGDGSLTLLSTVEVAGDGACHFAITKDGRHAIVASYVSGIVSVVAIAANGTLAKLGDHLGLVGSGPVTDRQEGPHAHQIVMVGDEILCCDLGGDQIHRLRLTSEGVLYPAHDPIRLPAGSGPRHLVVAQDHLVVALELSGQLWLGKRHGNDWVQADVVPTSTRDGHVQPSGIDTDGSRIYVASRGVDTVAAFDLDPIESTLTPVAEFDCGGVWPRAITLDGGLLWVSNESSHTVAVFEVSPLPPDAPATVLDLPSPTGVVLVHEDSAHQGERMDQ
;
A
#
# COMPACT_ATOMS: atom_id res chain seq x y z
N MET A 1 -11.67 19.32 7.58
CA MET A 1 -12.22 19.84 6.31
C MET A 1 -11.80 18.83 5.24
N SER A 2 -12.75 18.06 4.71
CA SER A 2 -12.51 17.03 3.69
C SER A 2 -12.73 17.68 2.32
N SER A 3 -11.67 17.79 1.51
CA SER A 3 -11.76 18.33 0.16
C SER A 3 -10.75 17.66 -0.75
N THR A 4 -11.15 17.34 -1.97
CA THR A 4 -10.25 17.02 -3.09
C THR A 4 -9.55 18.26 -3.63
N SER A 5 -9.48 19.34 -2.85
CA SER A 5 -8.81 20.59 -3.24
C SER A 5 -7.37 20.27 -3.60
N GLY A 6 -6.97 20.69 -4.79
CA GLY A 6 -5.64 20.44 -5.33
C GLY A 6 -5.44 19.04 -5.92
N LEU A 7 -6.30 18.05 -5.71
CA LEU A 7 -6.13 16.72 -6.34
C LEU A 7 -6.13 16.89 -7.85
N ARG A 8 -5.02 16.54 -8.50
CA ARG A 8 -4.84 16.71 -9.95
C ARG A 8 -4.55 15.41 -10.66
N HIS A 9 -3.66 14.58 -10.12
CA HIS A 9 -3.31 13.31 -10.76
C HIS A 9 -3.71 12.13 -9.88
N VAL A 10 -4.23 11.09 -10.52
CA VAL A 10 -4.51 9.79 -9.91
C VAL A 10 -3.83 8.73 -10.75
N PHE A 11 -2.98 7.92 -10.13
CA PHE A 11 -2.30 6.80 -10.78
C PHE A 11 -2.81 5.48 -10.21
N VAL A 12 -3.12 4.53 -11.08
CA VAL A 12 -3.70 3.25 -10.69
C VAL A 12 -2.88 2.11 -11.26
N GLY A 13 -2.42 1.25 -10.37
CA GLY A 13 -1.74 -0.01 -10.69
C GLY A 13 -2.74 -1.16 -10.81
N GLY A 14 -2.31 -2.28 -11.40
CA GLY A 14 -3.19 -3.43 -11.56
C GLY A 14 -2.48 -4.69 -12.05
N TYR A 15 -3.15 -5.83 -11.94
CA TYR A 15 -2.68 -7.08 -12.55
C TYR A 15 -2.91 -7.07 -14.05
N THR A 16 -1.88 -7.44 -14.81
CA THR A 16 -1.97 -7.62 -16.26
C THR A 16 -2.18 -9.11 -16.63
N ALA A 17 -2.36 -9.39 -17.92
CA ALA A 17 -2.83 -10.68 -18.43
C ALA A 17 -2.02 -11.91 -17.97
N GLU A 18 -0.71 -11.78 -17.77
CA GLU A 18 0.16 -12.86 -17.29
C GLU A 18 -0.15 -13.32 -15.86
N ALA A 19 -0.82 -12.48 -15.07
CA ALA A 19 -1.24 -12.77 -13.70
C ALA A 19 -2.76 -12.95 -13.62
N GLY A 20 -3.44 -13.11 -14.76
CA GLY A 20 -4.90 -13.29 -14.82
C GLY A 20 -5.72 -12.00 -14.69
N GLY A 21 -5.07 -10.83 -14.67
CA GLY A 21 -5.75 -9.54 -14.66
C GLY A 21 -5.99 -8.96 -16.06
N THR A 22 -6.68 -7.82 -16.13
CA THR A 22 -7.01 -7.16 -17.40
C THR A 22 -6.37 -5.78 -17.57
N ALA A 23 -5.55 -5.33 -16.61
CA ALA A 23 -4.79 -4.10 -16.76
C ALA A 23 -3.75 -4.26 -17.88
N THR A 24 -3.33 -3.13 -18.45
CA THR A 24 -2.22 -3.10 -19.43
C THR A 24 -0.98 -2.39 -18.88
N GLY A 25 -1.06 -1.84 -17.66
CA GLY A 25 0.03 -1.12 -17.02
C GLY A 25 -0.46 -0.14 -15.95
N VAL A 26 0.24 0.98 -15.79
CA VAL A 26 -0.16 2.06 -14.88
C VAL A 26 -1.06 3.04 -15.61
N THR A 27 -2.31 3.14 -15.17
CA THR A 27 -3.28 4.11 -15.68
C THR A 27 -3.08 5.45 -14.99
N SER A 28 -2.95 6.51 -15.78
CA SER A 28 -2.91 7.90 -15.33
C SER A 28 -4.24 8.57 -15.62
N LEU A 29 -4.81 9.21 -14.61
CA LEU A 29 -6.05 9.96 -14.69
C LEU A 29 -5.84 11.40 -14.22
N LEU A 30 -6.52 12.34 -14.85
CA LEU A 30 -6.61 13.72 -14.37
C LEU A 30 -7.94 13.97 -13.70
N ASN A 31 -7.90 14.61 -12.53
CA ASN A 31 -9.11 15.14 -11.91
C ASN A 31 -9.55 16.41 -12.65
N VAL A 32 -10.69 16.31 -13.33
CA VAL A 32 -11.37 17.41 -14.02
C VAL A 32 -12.56 17.94 -13.23
N GLY A 33 -12.85 17.31 -12.07
CA GLY A 33 -13.89 17.72 -11.16
C GLY A 33 -13.58 19.03 -10.44
N SER A 34 -14.62 19.67 -9.91
CA SER A 34 -14.48 20.84 -9.04
C SER A 34 -15.16 20.58 -7.68
N GLY A 35 -14.64 21.21 -6.62
CA GLY A 35 -15.20 21.08 -5.28
C GLY A 35 -14.94 19.71 -4.66
N ARG A 36 -16.00 18.93 -4.37
CA ARG A 36 -15.92 17.59 -3.73
C ARG A 36 -16.11 16.43 -4.71
N GLN A 37 -16.50 16.70 -5.95
CA GLN A 37 -16.76 15.65 -6.92
C GLN A 37 -15.45 15.14 -7.50
N VAL A 38 -15.20 13.84 -7.36
CA VAL A 38 -14.13 13.14 -8.05
C VAL A 38 -14.63 12.85 -9.47
N GLN A 39 -14.12 13.59 -10.44
CA GLN A 39 -14.37 13.30 -11.85
C GLN A 39 -13.02 13.11 -12.52
N LEU A 40 -12.74 11.88 -12.94
CA LEU A 40 -11.44 11.50 -13.47
C LEU A 40 -11.54 11.15 -14.95
N ASP A 41 -10.69 11.79 -15.75
CA ASP A 41 -10.52 11.45 -17.16
C ASP A 41 -9.21 10.66 -17.34
N PRO A 42 -9.24 9.46 -17.94
CA PRO A 42 -8.02 8.74 -18.29
C PRO A 42 -7.22 9.52 -19.33
N VAL A 43 -5.93 9.72 -19.09
CA VAL A 43 -5.08 10.52 -20.00
C VAL A 43 -3.92 9.73 -20.60
N ALA A 44 -3.41 8.72 -19.89
CA ALA A 44 -2.33 7.89 -20.38
C ALA A 44 -2.35 6.51 -19.71
N VAL A 45 -1.73 5.53 -20.37
CA VAL A 45 -1.35 4.26 -19.75
C VAL A 45 0.12 4.04 -20.06
N ALA A 46 0.93 3.82 -19.02
CA ALA A 46 2.30 3.33 -19.19
C ALA A 46 2.25 1.81 -19.17
N GLU A 47 2.49 1.18 -20.33
CA GLU A 47 2.50 -0.28 -20.43
C GLU A 47 3.57 -0.88 -19.51
N LEU A 48 3.13 -1.69 -18.57
CA LEU A 48 3.96 -2.36 -17.58
C LEU A 48 3.33 -3.69 -17.20
N ARG A 49 4.18 -4.64 -16.82
CA ARG A 49 3.78 -5.97 -16.40
C ARG A 49 3.43 -5.99 -14.92
N SER A 50 2.17 -6.30 -14.61
CA SER A 50 1.56 -6.34 -13.28
C SER A 50 2.11 -5.28 -12.31
N PRO A 51 1.99 -3.97 -12.61
CA PRO A 51 2.43 -2.91 -11.70
C PRO A 51 1.47 -2.82 -10.49
N THR A 52 1.60 -3.72 -9.51
CA THR A 52 0.55 -3.91 -8.50
C THR A 52 0.64 -2.97 -7.31
N TRP A 53 1.81 -2.36 -7.07
CA TRP A 53 2.02 -1.37 -6.02
C TRP A 53 2.77 -0.16 -6.55
N LEU A 54 2.33 1.04 -6.15
CA LEU A 54 2.84 2.31 -6.62
C LEU A 54 3.27 3.18 -5.44
N VAL A 55 4.41 3.85 -5.56
CA VAL A 55 4.86 4.83 -4.56
C VAL A 55 5.44 6.05 -5.26
N ARG A 56 5.00 7.23 -4.82
CA ARG A 56 5.54 8.51 -5.29
C ARG A 56 6.93 8.74 -4.71
N HIS A 57 7.88 9.14 -5.56
CA HIS A 57 9.16 9.62 -5.08
C HIS A 57 8.96 10.90 -4.23
N PRO A 58 9.59 11.04 -3.05
CA PRO A 58 9.30 12.13 -2.13
C PRO A 58 9.58 13.52 -2.72
N ASN A 59 10.58 13.63 -3.60
CA ASN A 59 11.13 14.92 -4.05
C ASN A 59 11.12 15.13 -5.58
N LEU A 60 10.65 14.15 -6.37
CA LEU A 60 10.74 14.19 -7.84
C LEU A 60 9.36 13.89 -8.43
N PRO A 61 9.06 14.37 -9.65
CA PRO A 61 7.84 13.99 -10.38
C PRO A 61 7.97 12.57 -10.96
N VAL A 62 8.28 11.61 -10.10
CA VAL A 62 8.60 10.23 -10.45
C VAL A 62 7.77 9.28 -9.59
N LEU A 63 7.07 8.37 -10.26
CA LEU A 63 6.29 7.29 -9.68
C LEU A 63 7.08 5.99 -9.85
N LEU A 64 7.26 5.24 -8.78
CA LEU A 64 7.83 3.90 -8.84
C LEU A 64 6.69 2.88 -8.84
N ALA A 65 6.88 1.78 -9.56
CA ALA A 65 5.91 0.69 -9.68
C ALA A 65 6.58 -0.66 -9.47
N ALA A 66 6.08 -1.45 -8.51
CA ALA A 66 6.49 -2.83 -8.31
C ALA A 66 5.78 -3.70 -9.35
N GLY A 67 6.57 -4.40 -10.17
CA GLY A 67 6.06 -5.41 -11.07
C GLY A 67 6.04 -6.76 -10.37
N GLU A 68 4.84 -7.24 -10.06
CA GLU A 68 4.59 -8.51 -9.38
C GLU A 68 4.70 -9.67 -10.38
N THR A 69 5.92 -9.86 -10.84
CA THR A 69 6.34 -10.84 -11.85
C THR A 69 7.40 -11.77 -11.29
N ASN A 70 7.79 -12.79 -12.06
CA ASN A 70 8.88 -13.72 -11.73
C ASN A 70 9.88 -13.75 -12.90
N PRO A 71 11.07 -13.11 -12.80
CA PRO A 71 11.57 -12.36 -11.64
C PRO A 71 10.74 -11.10 -11.34
N GLY A 72 10.75 -10.65 -10.08
CA GLY A 72 10.12 -9.40 -9.67
C GLY A 72 10.84 -8.19 -10.25
N THR A 73 10.11 -7.10 -10.48
CA THR A 73 10.71 -5.88 -11.06
C THR A 73 10.33 -4.63 -10.29
N LEU A 74 11.13 -3.58 -10.45
CA LEU A 74 10.79 -2.22 -10.07
C LEU A 74 10.96 -1.34 -11.30
N SER A 75 9.94 -0.53 -11.61
CA SER A 75 9.94 0.41 -12.71
C SER A 75 9.85 1.84 -12.19
N SER A 76 10.48 2.78 -12.87
CA SER A 76 10.43 4.21 -12.58
C SER A 76 9.81 4.96 -13.76
N LEU A 77 8.75 5.72 -13.48
CA LEU A 77 7.96 6.47 -14.44
C LEU A 77 8.04 7.96 -14.07
N ARG A 78 8.44 8.83 -15.00
CA ARG A 78 8.23 10.26 -14.85
C ARG A 78 6.79 10.60 -15.22
N TRP A 79 6.09 11.36 -14.40
CA TRP A 79 4.82 11.96 -14.82
C TRP A 79 5.01 13.43 -15.20
N ASN A 80 4.27 13.87 -16.20
CA ASN A 80 4.25 15.26 -16.65
C ASN A 80 2.95 15.95 -16.18
N GLY A 81 2.91 17.28 -16.22
CA GLY A 81 1.74 18.05 -15.76
C GLY A 81 0.46 17.80 -16.59
N ASP A 82 0.58 17.32 -17.82
CA ASP A 82 -0.55 16.86 -18.64
C ASP A 82 -1.01 15.43 -18.28
N GLY A 83 -0.38 14.80 -17.30
CA GLY A 83 -0.64 13.45 -16.85
C GLY A 83 -0.06 12.35 -17.73
N SER A 84 0.69 12.69 -18.79
CA SER A 84 1.45 11.69 -19.55
C SER A 84 2.54 11.05 -18.69
N LEU A 85 2.83 9.77 -18.97
CA LEU A 85 3.83 8.98 -18.27
C LEU A 85 4.98 8.63 -19.20
N THR A 86 6.22 8.75 -18.72
CA THR A 86 7.43 8.36 -19.44
C THR A 86 8.21 7.33 -18.61
N LEU A 87 8.36 6.12 -19.13
CA LEU A 87 9.22 5.11 -18.52
C LEU A 87 10.68 5.57 -18.56
N LEU A 88 11.30 5.66 -17.39
CA LEU A 88 12.70 6.03 -17.24
C LEU A 88 13.61 4.80 -17.23
N SER A 89 13.21 3.76 -16.49
CA SER A 89 13.99 2.54 -16.30
C SER A 89 13.16 1.45 -15.63
N THR A 90 13.50 0.20 -15.90
CA THR A 90 13.02 -0.98 -15.16
C THR A 90 14.23 -1.82 -14.77
N VAL A 91 14.23 -2.36 -13.55
CA VAL A 91 15.26 -3.28 -13.05
C VAL A 91 14.61 -4.52 -12.44
N GLU A 92 15.29 -5.66 -12.55
CA GLU A 92 14.94 -6.86 -11.79
C GLU A 92 15.39 -6.70 -10.34
N VAL A 93 14.57 -7.16 -9.39
CA VAL A 93 14.94 -7.26 -7.97
C VAL A 93 15.46 -8.67 -7.67
N ALA A 94 16.04 -8.91 -6.48
CA ALA A 94 16.66 -10.19 -6.16
C ALA A 94 15.68 -11.36 -5.93
N GLY A 95 14.37 -11.13 -6.07
CA GLY A 95 13.33 -12.10 -5.74
C GLY A 95 12.09 -12.02 -6.63
N ASP A 96 11.27 -13.05 -6.52
CA ASP A 96 10.02 -13.25 -7.26
C ASP A 96 8.82 -12.60 -6.56
N GLY A 97 7.88 -12.07 -7.35
CA GLY A 97 6.63 -11.47 -6.87
C GLY A 97 6.84 -10.21 -6.05
N ALA A 98 7.56 -9.22 -6.59
CA ALA A 98 7.70 -7.90 -5.96
C ALA A 98 6.31 -7.25 -5.80
N CYS A 99 5.80 -7.21 -4.57
CA CYS A 99 4.39 -6.90 -4.29
C CYS A 99 4.19 -5.59 -3.52
N HIS A 100 5.23 -5.09 -2.84
CA HIS A 100 5.19 -3.86 -2.08
C HIS A 100 6.60 -3.30 -1.90
N PHE A 101 6.72 -1.98 -1.71
CA PHE A 101 7.97 -1.34 -1.35
C PHE A 101 7.73 -0.01 -0.64
N ALA A 102 8.77 0.50 0.01
CA ALA A 102 8.81 1.87 0.51
C ALA A 102 10.06 2.58 -0.02
N ILE A 103 10.00 3.91 -0.13
CA ILE A 103 11.13 4.75 -0.50
C ILE A 103 11.66 5.45 0.76
N THR A 104 12.97 5.41 0.93
CA THR A 104 13.68 6.17 1.97
C THR A 104 13.35 7.67 1.89
N LYS A 105 13.36 8.36 3.04
CA LYS A 105 12.99 9.78 3.12
C LYS A 105 13.85 10.69 2.25
N ASP A 106 15.12 10.35 2.05
CA ASP A 106 16.04 11.08 1.18
C ASP A 106 15.81 10.79 -0.33
N GLY A 107 14.95 9.82 -0.65
CA GLY A 107 14.61 9.42 -2.01
C GLY A 107 15.66 8.54 -2.70
N ARG A 108 16.71 8.08 -2.01
CA ARG A 108 17.85 7.43 -2.67
C ARG A 108 17.74 5.91 -2.78
N HIS A 109 16.85 5.29 -2.01
CA HIS A 109 16.66 3.85 -2.01
C HIS A 109 15.18 3.47 -1.93
N ALA A 110 14.79 2.47 -2.72
CA ALA A 110 13.56 1.70 -2.54
C ALA A 110 13.89 0.37 -1.86
N ILE A 111 13.11 -0.01 -0.85
CA ILE A 111 13.21 -1.29 -0.16
C ILE A 111 11.97 -2.10 -0.55
N VAL A 112 12.19 -3.23 -1.23
CA VAL A 112 11.17 -4.00 -1.96
C VAL A 112 10.95 -5.35 -1.29
N ALA A 113 9.69 -5.68 -1.01
CA ALA A 113 9.26 -7.00 -0.56
C ALA A 113 8.84 -7.88 -1.75
N SER A 114 9.44 -9.06 -1.83
CA SER A 114 9.16 -10.08 -2.84
C SER A 114 8.41 -11.25 -2.19
N TYR A 115 7.10 -11.32 -2.42
CA TYR A 115 6.18 -12.24 -1.74
C TYR A 115 6.49 -13.71 -2.00
N VAL A 116 6.71 -14.07 -3.26
CA VAL A 116 6.88 -15.48 -3.67
C VAL A 116 8.18 -16.06 -3.14
N SER A 117 9.23 -15.26 -3.08
CA SER A 117 10.57 -15.69 -2.69
C SER A 117 10.92 -15.42 -1.22
N GLY A 118 10.13 -14.60 -0.51
CA GLY A 118 10.45 -14.20 0.86
C GLY A 118 11.73 -13.38 0.96
N ILE A 119 12.02 -12.52 -0.03
CA ILE A 119 13.23 -11.69 -0.09
C ILE A 119 12.88 -10.22 0.08
N VAL A 120 13.74 -9.49 0.79
CA VAL A 120 13.73 -8.01 0.83
C VAL A 120 14.93 -7.49 0.05
N SER A 121 14.70 -6.68 -0.98
CA SER A 121 15.75 -6.13 -1.86
C SER A 121 15.88 -4.62 -1.71
N VAL A 122 17.10 -4.09 -1.92
CA VAL A 122 17.36 -2.66 -2.00
C VAL A 122 17.63 -2.27 -3.45
N VAL A 123 16.93 -1.25 -3.95
CA VAL A 123 17.16 -0.65 -5.26
C VAL A 123 17.56 0.81 -5.08
N ALA A 124 18.74 1.19 -5.59
CA ALA A 124 19.18 2.57 -5.57
C ALA A 124 18.45 3.41 -6.62
N ILE A 125 18.14 4.65 -6.26
CA ILE A 125 17.44 5.63 -7.09
C ILE A 125 18.39 6.80 -7.33
N ALA A 126 18.70 7.07 -8.60
CA ALA A 126 19.56 8.17 -8.99
C ALA A 126 18.82 9.52 -8.90
N ALA A 127 19.57 10.62 -8.83
CA ALA A 127 19.02 11.97 -8.71
C ALA A 127 18.10 12.40 -9.86
N ASN A 128 18.21 11.76 -11.03
CA ASN A 128 17.33 11.98 -12.19
C ASN A 128 16.05 11.11 -12.16
N GLY A 129 15.89 10.27 -11.14
CA GLY A 129 14.79 9.32 -10.95
C GLY A 129 14.99 7.94 -11.57
N THR A 130 16.08 7.69 -12.33
CA THR A 130 16.33 6.34 -12.88
C THR A 130 16.76 5.39 -11.78
N LEU A 131 16.31 4.14 -11.88
CA LEU A 131 16.74 3.06 -11.00
C LEU A 131 18.14 2.60 -11.41
N ALA A 132 19.02 2.46 -10.44
CA ALA A 132 20.35 1.89 -10.62
C ALA A 132 20.35 0.40 -10.28
N LYS A 133 21.49 -0.27 -10.50
CA LYS A 133 21.67 -1.70 -10.23
C LYS A 133 21.30 -2.05 -8.78
N LEU A 134 20.73 -3.23 -8.59
CA LEU A 134 20.43 -3.86 -7.30
C LEU A 134 21.54 -3.59 -6.27
N GLY A 135 21.15 -3.06 -5.12
CA GLY A 135 21.99 -2.96 -3.93
C GLY A 135 22.03 -4.29 -3.19
N ASP A 136 21.93 -4.23 -1.87
CA ASP A 136 21.89 -5.42 -1.01
C ASP A 136 20.51 -6.11 -1.02
N HIS A 137 20.45 -7.35 -0.53
CA HIS A 137 19.21 -8.07 -0.31
C HIS A 137 19.32 -9.03 0.87
N LEU A 138 18.17 -9.32 1.49
CA LEU A 138 18.06 -10.24 2.61
C LEU A 138 16.98 -11.28 2.32
N GLY A 139 17.38 -12.56 2.29
CA GLY A 139 16.43 -13.66 2.36
C GLY A 139 15.88 -13.78 3.77
N LEU A 140 14.56 -13.72 3.92
CA LEU A 140 13.92 -13.94 5.21
C LEU A 140 13.96 -15.42 5.57
N VAL A 141 13.73 -15.73 6.85
CA VAL A 141 13.62 -17.09 7.35
C VAL A 141 12.42 -17.17 8.29
N GLY A 142 11.59 -18.19 8.10
CA GLY A 142 10.39 -18.42 8.87
C GLY A 142 9.47 -19.39 8.16
N SER A 143 8.51 -19.92 8.91
CA SER A 143 7.37 -20.68 8.41
C SER A 143 6.28 -20.66 9.48
N GLY A 144 5.08 -21.11 9.13
CA GLY A 144 3.91 -21.08 9.99
C GLY A 144 3.06 -22.35 9.85
N PRO A 145 2.01 -22.49 10.67
CA PRO A 145 1.20 -23.71 10.72
C PRO A 145 0.26 -23.92 9.52
N VAL A 146 -0.05 -22.88 8.73
CA VAL A 146 -0.97 -22.98 7.57
C VAL A 146 -0.18 -23.47 6.35
N THR A 147 -0.12 -24.78 6.19
CA THR A 147 0.87 -25.47 5.32
C THR A 147 0.82 -25.13 3.82
N ASP A 148 -0.28 -24.60 3.32
CA ASP A 148 -0.46 -24.18 1.92
C ASP A 148 -0.22 -22.67 1.69
N ARG A 149 0.04 -21.92 2.77
CA ARG A 149 0.24 -20.46 2.77
C ARG A 149 1.48 -20.01 3.54
N GLN A 150 2.15 -20.91 4.26
CA GLN A 150 3.21 -20.62 5.22
C GLN A 150 4.32 -21.68 5.20
N GLU A 151 4.58 -22.26 4.04
CA GLU A 151 5.66 -23.23 3.80
C GLU A 151 7.06 -22.63 3.97
N GLY A 152 7.16 -21.32 3.84
CA GLY A 152 8.36 -20.52 3.98
C GLY A 152 7.97 -19.05 4.19
N PRO A 153 8.93 -18.12 4.17
CA PRO A 153 8.65 -16.71 4.36
C PRO A 153 7.97 -16.10 3.13
N HIS A 154 7.07 -15.15 3.37
CA HIS A 154 6.38 -14.37 2.34
C HIS A 154 6.41 -12.89 2.71
N ALA A 155 7.45 -12.18 2.26
CA ALA A 155 7.60 -10.74 2.49
C ALA A 155 6.48 -9.98 1.77
N HIS A 156 5.60 -9.32 2.51
CA HIS A 156 4.39 -8.73 1.93
C HIS A 156 4.35 -7.20 1.98
N GLN A 157 4.86 -6.56 3.02
CA GLN A 157 4.82 -5.10 3.14
C GLN A 157 6.10 -4.56 3.74
N ILE A 158 6.54 -3.40 3.25
CA ILE A 158 7.66 -2.63 3.80
C ILE A 158 7.13 -1.29 4.29
N VAL A 159 7.39 -0.96 5.55
CA VAL A 159 7.01 0.33 6.16
C VAL A 159 8.21 0.95 6.87
N MET A 160 8.47 2.23 6.60
CA MET A 160 9.51 3.01 7.28
C MET A 160 8.95 3.60 8.58
N VAL A 161 9.58 3.29 9.72
CA VAL A 161 9.21 3.82 11.04
C VAL A 161 10.44 4.46 11.69
N GLY A 162 10.60 5.76 11.48
CA GLY A 162 11.84 6.44 11.85
C GLY A 162 13.01 5.97 10.98
N ASP A 163 14.04 5.41 11.62
CA ASP A 163 15.21 4.79 10.97
C ASP A 163 15.03 3.27 10.74
N GLU A 164 13.97 2.69 11.29
CA GLU A 164 13.66 1.27 11.20
C GLU A 164 12.79 0.96 9.98
N ILE A 165 12.98 -0.23 9.44
CA ILE A 165 12.18 -0.82 8.37
C ILE A 165 11.43 -1.99 8.97
N LEU A 166 10.10 -1.94 8.94
CA LEU A 166 9.24 -3.06 9.31
C LEU A 166 8.86 -3.83 8.04
N CYS A 167 9.07 -5.14 8.05
CA CYS A 167 8.71 -6.03 6.95
C CYS A 167 7.74 -7.10 7.44
N CYS A 168 6.48 -7.03 7.00
CA CYS A 168 5.50 -8.10 7.25
C CYS A 168 5.91 -9.37 6.52
N ASP A 169 5.97 -10.49 7.23
CA ASP A 169 6.22 -11.82 6.69
C ASP A 169 5.03 -12.72 7.00
N LEU A 170 4.15 -12.85 6.00
CA LEU A 170 2.92 -13.65 6.11
C LEU A 170 3.25 -15.11 6.44
N GLY A 171 4.29 -15.62 5.81
CA GLY A 171 4.72 -17.01 5.97
C GLY A 171 5.28 -17.34 7.34
N GLY A 172 5.98 -16.39 7.98
CA GLY A 172 6.66 -16.59 9.26
C GLY A 172 5.91 -16.11 10.51
N ASP A 173 4.65 -15.65 10.39
CA ASP A 173 3.87 -15.05 11.48
C ASP A 173 4.65 -13.98 12.27
N GLN A 174 5.37 -13.11 11.55
CA GLN A 174 6.27 -12.15 12.17
C GLN A 174 6.42 -10.87 11.35
N ILE A 175 6.88 -9.82 12.01
CA ILE A 175 7.34 -8.59 11.36
C ILE A 175 8.84 -8.48 11.60
N HIS A 176 9.61 -8.59 10.51
CA HIS A 176 11.05 -8.39 10.57
C HIS A 176 11.38 -6.91 10.77
N ARG A 177 12.44 -6.67 11.52
CA ARG A 177 12.87 -5.35 11.94
C ARG A 177 14.27 -5.10 11.41
N LEU A 178 14.35 -4.30 10.36
CA LEU A 178 15.57 -4.10 9.58
C LEU A 178 16.03 -2.64 9.65
N ARG A 179 17.29 -2.41 9.29
CA ARG A 179 17.85 -1.08 9.04
C ARG A 179 18.66 -1.09 7.75
N LEU A 180 18.85 0.11 7.21
CA LEU A 180 19.62 0.35 6.00
C LEU A 180 20.77 1.31 6.30
N THR A 181 21.98 1.00 5.84
CA THR A 181 23.10 1.97 5.90
C THR A 181 22.94 3.03 4.81
N SER A 182 23.73 4.12 4.88
CA SER A 182 23.75 5.14 3.83
C SER A 182 24.20 4.61 2.47
N GLU A 183 24.95 3.51 2.45
CA GLU A 183 25.46 2.83 1.26
C GLU A 183 24.46 1.80 0.69
N GLY A 184 23.30 1.64 1.33
CA GLY A 184 22.25 0.72 0.86
C GLY A 184 22.45 -0.74 1.31
N VAL A 185 23.19 -0.98 2.41
CA VAL A 185 23.36 -2.32 3.01
C VAL A 185 22.24 -2.58 4.00
N LEU A 186 21.54 -3.70 3.83
CA LEU A 186 20.35 -4.07 4.61
C LEU A 186 20.72 -5.08 5.69
N TYR A 187 20.29 -4.86 6.93
CA TYR A 187 20.62 -5.76 8.04
C TYR A 187 19.50 -5.83 9.09
N PRO A 188 19.33 -6.96 9.80
CA PRO A 188 18.45 -7.06 10.95
C PRO A 188 18.87 -6.10 12.06
N ALA A 189 17.95 -5.28 12.53
CA ALA A 189 18.18 -4.28 13.56
C ALA A 189 17.83 -4.80 14.97
N HIS A 190 16.80 -5.63 15.06
CA HIS A 190 16.23 -6.16 16.30
C HIS A 190 15.61 -7.55 16.05
N ASP A 191 15.26 -8.26 17.13
CA ASP A 191 14.45 -9.47 17.04
C ASP A 191 13.09 -9.16 16.40
N PRO A 192 12.55 -10.04 15.54
CA PRO A 192 11.27 -9.80 14.88
C PRO A 192 10.11 -9.76 15.87
N ILE A 193 9.09 -8.94 15.57
CA ILE A 193 7.84 -8.91 16.32
C ILE A 193 7.08 -10.19 15.98
N ARG A 194 6.90 -11.08 16.97
CA ARG A 194 6.15 -12.32 16.80
C ARG A 194 4.65 -12.07 16.92
N LEU A 195 3.89 -12.60 15.99
CA LEU A 195 2.43 -12.53 15.97
C LEU A 195 1.83 -13.92 16.23
N PRO A 196 0.52 -14.03 16.50
CA PRO A 196 -0.12 -15.32 16.73
C PRO A 196 0.14 -16.30 15.58
N ALA A 197 0.34 -17.57 15.91
CA ALA A 197 0.61 -18.61 14.90
C ALA A 197 -0.61 -18.78 13.96
N GLY A 198 -0.36 -18.84 12.66
CA GLY A 198 -1.38 -18.90 11.61
C GLY A 198 -2.09 -17.57 11.34
N SER A 199 -1.52 -16.44 11.77
CA SER A 199 -2.12 -15.12 11.60
C SER A 199 -1.84 -14.52 10.23
N GLY A 200 -0.64 -14.72 9.70
CA GLY A 200 -0.22 -14.20 8.41
C GLY A 200 -0.28 -12.68 8.30
N PRO A 201 0.66 -11.93 8.92
CA PRO A 201 0.71 -10.48 8.80
C PRO A 201 0.88 -10.06 7.35
N ARG A 202 -0.01 -9.18 6.89
CA ARG A 202 -0.05 -8.73 5.50
C ARG A 202 0.41 -7.29 5.39
N HIS A 203 -0.43 -6.35 5.79
CA HIS A 203 -0.14 -4.91 5.80
C HIS A 203 -0.33 -4.35 7.22
N LEU A 204 0.34 -3.24 7.52
CA LEU A 204 0.27 -2.52 8.78
C LEU A 204 0.20 -1.02 8.54
N VAL A 205 -0.27 -0.31 9.58
CA VAL A 205 -0.12 1.14 9.73
C VAL A 205 0.45 1.46 11.10
N VAL A 206 1.10 2.62 11.20
CA VAL A 206 1.51 3.20 12.48
C VAL A 206 0.59 4.39 12.78
N ALA A 207 -0.10 4.35 13.91
CA ALA A 207 -0.95 5.43 14.39
C ALA A 207 -0.47 5.81 15.79
N GLN A 208 0.08 7.03 15.92
CA GLN A 208 0.69 7.50 17.16
C GLN A 208 1.81 6.53 17.64
N ASP A 209 1.71 6.02 18.86
CA ASP A 209 2.64 5.04 19.44
C ASP A 209 2.14 3.59 19.28
N HIS A 210 1.27 3.33 18.31
CA HIS A 210 0.66 2.04 18.06
C HIS A 210 0.93 1.51 16.66
N LEU A 211 1.08 0.19 16.59
CA LEU A 211 1.21 -0.57 15.36
C LEU A 211 -0.08 -1.38 15.18
N VAL A 212 -0.76 -1.19 14.06
CA VAL A 212 -1.99 -1.93 13.72
C VAL A 212 -1.72 -2.80 12.50
N VAL A 213 -1.91 -4.10 12.63
CA VAL A 213 -1.49 -5.09 11.63
C VAL A 213 -2.70 -5.89 11.16
N ALA A 214 -2.94 -5.90 9.86
CA ALA A 214 -3.91 -6.78 9.21
C ALA A 214 -3.35 -8.20 9.09
N LEU A 215 -4.03 -9.15 9.71
CA LEU A 215 -3.69 -10.57 9.74
C LEU A 215 -4.53 -11.31 8.70
N GLU A 216 -3.96 -11.56 7.53
CA GLU A 216 -4.68 -12.07 6.35
C GLU A 216 -5.30 -13.45 6.59
N LEU A 217 -4.58 -14.33 7.29
CA LEU A 217 -4.99 -15.74 7.43
C LEU A 217 -5.97 -15.94 8.58
N SER A 218 -5.89 -15.13 9.64
CA SER A 218 -6.78 -15.25 10.79
C SER A 218 -8.01 -14.33 10.75
N GLY A 219 -8.06 -13.36 9.82
CA GLY A 219 -9.21 -12.45 9.71
C GLY A 219 -9.28 -11.38 10.80
N GLN A 220 -8.12 -10.93 11.30
CA GLN A 220 -8.03 -10.07 12.49
C GLN A 220 -7.16 -8.83 12.26
N LEU A 221 -7.37 -7.81 13.09
CA LEU A 221 -6.39 -6.76 13.37
C LEU A 221 -5.66 -7.11 14.67
N TRP A 222 -4.33 -7.03 14.64
CA TRP A 222 -3.48 -7.05 15.83
C TRP A 222 -3.04 -5.63 16.16
N LEU A 223 -3.18 -5.23 17.42
CA LEU A 223 -2.73 -3.93 17.93
C LEU A 223 -1.53 -4.13 18.86
N GLY A 224 -0.44 -3.45 18.55
CA GLY A 224 0.74 -3.36 19.41
C GLY A 224 0.96 -1.94 19.91
N LYS A 225 1.40 -1.80 21.15
CA LYS A 225 1.84 -0.53 21.73
C LYS A 225 3.36 -0.49 21.81
N ARG A 226 3.96 0.65 21.46
CA ARG A 226 5.41 0.87 21.59
C ARG A 226 5.82 0.77 23.06
N HIS A 227 6.82 -0.06 23.34
CA HIS A 227 7.48 -0.16 24.65
C HIS A 227 8.99 -0.03 24.43
N GLY A 228 9.53 1.18 24.59
CA GLY A 228 10.92 1.47 24.27
C GLY A 228 11.22 1.20 22.79
N ASN A 229 12.10 0.24 22.53
CA ASN A 229 12.43 -0.20 21.17
C ASN A 229 11.60 -1.40 20.72
N ASP A 230 10.56 -1.82 21.43
CA ASP A 230 9.76 -2.99 21.05
C ASP A 230 8.27 -2.65 20.88
N TRP A 231 7.49 -3.61 20.40
CA TRP A 231 6.05 -3.53 20.24
C TRP A 231 5.37 -4.67 20.98
N VAL A 232 4.55 -4.33 21.98
CA VAL A 232 3.88 -5.31 22.83
C VAL A 232 2.41 -5.37 22.46
N GLN A 233 1.87 -6.57 22.27
CA GLN A 233 0.46 -6.78 21.98
C GLN A 233 -0.41 -6.13 23.05
N ALA A 234 -1.39 -5.33 22.61
CA ALA A 234 -2.39 -4.68 23.44
C ALA A 234 -3.80 -5.22 23.17
N ASP A 235 -4.14 -5.48 21.91
CA ASP A 235 -5.48 -5.93 21.51
C ASP A 235 -5.43 -6.80 20.25
N VAL A 236 -6.46 -7.62 20.04
CA VAL A 236 -6.69 -8.39 18.81
C VAL A 236 -8.19 -8.47 18.55
N VAL A 237 -8.64 -7.94 17.42
CA VAL A 237 -10.07 -7.85 17.08
C VAL A 237 -10.34 -8.45 15.70
N PRO A 238 -11.49 -9.11 15.46
CA PRO A 238 -11.87 -9.55 14.12
C PRO A 238 -12.11 -8.34 13.21
N THR A 239 -11.77 -8.45 11.92
CA THR A 239 -11.99 -7.36 10.95
C THR A 239 -13.40 -7.32 10.39
N SER A 240 -14.17 -8.39 10.57
CA SER A 240 -15.53 -8.54 10.06
C SER A 240 -16.38 -9.32 11.05
N THR A 241 -17.66 -8.98 11.08
CA THR A 241 -18.69 -9.74 11.80
C THR A 241 -19.53 -10.62 10.87
N ARG A 242 -19.26 -10.57 9.56
CA ARG A 242 -20.02 -11.31 8.54
C ARG A 242 -19.58 -12.77 8.48
N ASP A 243 -20.53 -13.63 8.17
CA ASP A 243 -20.25 -15.02 7.84
C ASP A 243 -19.52 -15.10 6.51
N GLY A 244 -18.48 -15.92 6.43
CA GLY A 244 -17.76 -16.19 5.19
C GLY A 244 -16.25 -16.23 5.38
N HIS A 245 -15.56 -16.19 4.25
CA HIS A 245 -14.10 -16.16 4.21
C HIS A 245 -13.62 -14.71 4.36
N VAL A 246 -12.87 -14.42 5.42
CA VAL A 246 -12.40 -13.08 5.76
C VAL A 246 -10.89 -13.00 5.59
N GLN A 247 -10.43 -12.24 4.60
CA GLN A 247 -9.00 -12.01 4.35
C GLN A 247 -8.67 -10.51 4.33
N PRO A 248 -8.26 -9.93 5.47
CA PRO A 248 -7.78 -8.55 5.54
C PRO A 248 -6.72 -8.29 4.48
N SER A 249 -6.86 -7.18 3.77
CA SER A 249 -6.04 -6.83 2.61
C SER A 249 -5.37 -5.47 2.81
N GLY A 250 -6.00 -4.39 2.37
CA GLY A 250 -5.53 -3.03 2.54
C GLY A 250 -5.91 -2.47 3.91
N ILE A 251 -5.02 -1.68 4.50
CA ILE A 251 -5.23 -0.97 5.76
C ILE A 251 -4.68 0.45 5.61
N ASP A 252 -5.42 1.44 6.10
CA ASP A 252 -5.01 2.85 6.10
C ASP A 252 -5.62 3.59 7.30
N THR A 253 -5.11 4.78 7.64
CA THR A 253 -5.51 5.51 8.85
C THR A 253 -5.41 7.03 8.73
N ASP A 254 -6.32 7.75 9.40
CA ASP A 254 -6.20 9.19 9.65
C ASP A 254 -5.44 9.54 10.94
N GLY A 255 -4.88 8.53 11.61
CA GLY A 255 -4.17 8.62 12.89
C GLY A 255 -5.04 8.36 14.13
N SER A 256 -6.36 8.46 14.01
CA SER A 256 -7.33 8.15 15.08
C SER A 256 -8.26 7.00 14.74
N ARG A 257 -8.59 6.86 13.46
CA ARG A 257 -9.43 5.81 12.90
C ARG A 257 -8.62 4.96 11.93
N ILE A 258 -8.82 3.66 12.03
CA ILE A 258 -8.22 2.65 11.16
C ILE A 258 -9.31 2.14 10.22
N TYR A 259 -8.99 2.06 8.93
CA TYR A 259 -9.83 1.43 7.91
C TYR A 259 -9.13 0.17 7.44
N VAL A 260 -9.86 -0.93 7.30
CA VAL A 260 -9.34 -2.20 6.79
C VAL A 260 -10.32 -2.80 5.79
N ALA A 261 -9.83 -3.09 4.59
CA ALA A 261 -10.55 -3.88 3.61
C ALA A 261 -10.39 -5.38 3.89
N SER A 262 -11.44 -6.16 3.68
CA SER A 262 -11.43 -7.61 3.81
C SER A 262 -11.99 -8.25 2.53
N ARG A 263 -11.16 -9.08 1.88
CA ARG A 263 -11.57 -9.90 0.72
C ARG A 263 -12.41 -11.08 1.16
N GLY A 264 -13.20 -11.61 0.24
CA GLY A 264 -14.05 -12.78 0.45
C GLY A 264 -15.42 -12.41 1.02
N VAL A 265 -15.45 -11.60 2.08
CA VAL A 265 -16.67 -10.92 2.56
C VAL A 265 -16.92 -9.57 1.88
N ASP A 266 -15.91 -9.06 1.14
CA ASP A 266 -15.95 -7.86 0.32
C ASP A 266 -16.43 -6.60 1.06
N THR A 267 -15.81 -6.37 2.23
CA THR A 267 -16.14 -5.24 3.12
C THR A 267 -14.97 -4.31 3.37
N VAL A 268 -15.31 -3.12 3.85
CA VAL A 268 -14.41 -2.26 4.62
C VAL A 268 -14.97 -2.11 6.02
N ALA A 269 -14.11 -2.29 7.03
CA ALA A 269 -14.42 -2.01 8.42
C ALA A 269 -13.61 -0.80 8.92
N ALA A 270 -14.22 -0.03 9.82
CA ALA A 270 -13.63 1.12 10.47
C ALA A 270 -13.55 0.90 11.99
N PHE A 271 -12.41 1.23 12.59
CA PHE A 271 -12.15 1.09 14.03
C PHE A 271 -11.59 2.39 14.59
N ASP A 272 -12.10 2.86 15.72
CA ASP A 272 -11.50 3.96 16.47
C ASP A 272 -10.41 3.39 17.40
N LEU A 273 -9.22 4.00 17.37
CA LEU A 273 -8.11 3.70 18.26
C LEU A 273 -8.22 4.54 19.53
N ASP A 274 -8.34 3.89 20.69
CA ASP A 274 -8.11 4.54 21.98
C ASP A 274 -6.61 4.45 22.32
N PRO A 275 -5.84 5.55 22.27
CA PRO A 275 -4.40 5.50 22.53
C PRO A 275 -4.06 5.33 24.02
N ILE A 276 -4.99 5.68 24.92
CA ILE A 276 -4.78 5.58 26.37
C ILE A 276 -4.95 4.12 26.78
N GLU A 277 -6.13 3.57 26.50
CA GLU A 277 -6.48 2.18 26.84
C GLU A 277 -5.81 1.18 25.88
N SER A 278 -5.36 1.63 24.71
CA SER A 278 -4.72 0.80 23.68
C SER A 278 -5.65 -0.31 23.20
N THR A 279 -6.83 0.08 22.75
CA THR A 279 -7.90 -0.81 22.24
C THR A 279 -8.42 -0.33 20.90
N LEU A 280 -8.93 -1.26 20.07
CA LEU A 280 -9.64 -0.95 18.83
C LEU A 280 -11.14 -1.15 19.01
N THR A 281 -11.93 -0.09 18.86
CA THR A 281 -13.40 -0.17 18.95
C THR A 281 -14.00 -0.18 17.54
N PRO A 282 -14.79 -1.20 17.15
CA PRO A 282 -15.46 -1.21 15.85
C PRO A 282 -16.49 -0.07 15.76
N VAL A 283 -16.46 0.66 14.65
CA VAL A 283 -17.33 1.80 14.37
C VAL A 283 -18.36 1.44 13.31
N ALA A 284 -17.91 0.81 12.22
CA ALA A 284 -18.75 0.46 11.08
C ALA A 284 -18.15 -0.68 10.27
N GLU A 285 -18.99 -1.41 9.56
CA GLU A 285 -18.62 -2.36 8.51
C GLU A 285 -19.60 -2.17 7.34
N PHE A 286 -19.08 -1.94 6.13
CA PHE A 286 -19.86 -1.61 4.94
C PHE A 286 -19.30 -2.31 3.69
N ASP A 287 -20.13 -2.42 2.66
CA ASP A 287 -19.74 -3.05 1.39
C ASP A 287 -18.65 -2.22 0.70
N CYS A 288 -17.64 -2.88 0.12
CA CYS A 288 -16.50 -2.21 -0.51
C CYS A 288 -16.84 -1.55 -1.87
N GLY A 289 -18.09 -1.64 -2.32
CA GLY A 289 -18.54 -1.09 -3.61
C GLY A 289 -18.05 -1.88 -4.83
N GLY A 290 -17.67 -3.15 -4.63
CA GLY A 290 -17.16 -4.04 -5.68
C GLY A 290 -16.90 -5.44 -5.14
N VAL A 291 -15.92 -6.14 -5.72
CA VAL A 291 -15.51 -7.49 -5.33
C VAL A 291 -13.99 -7.55 -5.19
N TRP A 292 -13.52 -8.22 -4.13
CA TRP A 292 -12.10 -8.42 -3.84
C TRP A 292 -11.34 -7.10 -3.63
N PRO A 293 -11.65 -6.33 -2.58
CA PRO A 293 -10.95 -5.08 -2.27
C PRO A 293 -9.49 -5.40 -1.91
N ARG A 294 -8.56 -5.16 -2.84
CA ARG A 294 -7.14 -5.57 -2.73
C ARG A 294 -6.29 -4.56 -1.97
N ALA A 295 -6.62 -3.28 -2.12
CA ALA A 295 -5.96 -2.17 -1.45
C ALA A 295 -6.94 -1.03 -1.16
N ILE A 296 -6.57 -0.17 -0.21
CA ILE A 296 -7.25 1.08 0.09
C ILE A 296 -6.26 2.23 0.20
N THR A 297 -6.73 3.45 -0.04
CA THR A 297 -5.97 4.68 0.16
C THR A 297 -6.90 5.74 0.73
N LEU A 298 -6.55 6.29 1.88
CA LEU A 298 -7.27 7.37 2.55
C LEU A 298 -6.57 8.70 2.25
N ASP A 299 -7.33 9.64 1.70
CA ASP A 299 -6.85 11.00 1.44
C ASP A 299 -7.94 12.03 1.64
N GLY A 300 -7.66 13.05 2.45
CA GLY A 300 -8.60 14.17 2.66
C GLY A 300 -10.01 13.75 3.11
N GLY A 301 -10.17 12.61 3.81
CA GLY A 301 -11.46 12.05 4.23
C GLY A 301 -12.20 11.25 3.14
N LEU A 302 -11.59 11.04 1.98
CA LEU A 302 -12.02 10.10 0.97
C LEU A 302 -11.25 8.79 1.10
N LEU A 303 -11.98 7.68 1.12
CA LEU A 303 -11.41 6.35 1.07
C LEU A 303 -11.59 5.77 -0.34
N TRP A 304 -10.47 5.51 -1.00
CA TRP A 304 -10.40 4.87 -2.31
C TRP A 304 -10.19 3.37 -2.10
N VAL A 305 -11.05 2.55 -2.68
CA VAL A 305 -11.04 1.09 -2.53
C VAL A 305 -10.84 0.46 -3.90
N SER A 306 -9.69 -0.19 -4.10
CA SER A 306 -9.36 -0.90 -5.35
C SER A 306 -9.93 -2.32 -5.30
N ASN A 307 -11.03 -2.53 -6.03
CA ASN A 307 -11.73 -3.81 -6.13
C ASN A 307 -11.23 -4.57 -7.36
N GLU A 308 -10.28 -5.47 -7.14
CA GLU A 308 -9.50 -6.13 -8.19
C GLU A 308 -10.38 -6.96 -9.12
N SER A 309 -11.25 -7.82 -8.56
CA SER A 309 -12.02 -8.79 -9.34
C SER A 309 -13.25 -8.19 -10.00
N SER A 310 -13.77 -7.06 -9.51
CA SER A 310 -14.86 -6.33 -10.17
C SER A 310 -14.38 -5.28 -11.16
N HIS A 311 -13.07 -5.07 -11.29
CA HIS A 311 -12.49 -4.02 -12.15
C HIS A 311 -13.01 -2.62 -11.80
N THR A 312 -13.09 -2.30 -10.52
CA THR A 312 -13.55 -0.98 -10.07
C THR A 312 -12.67 -0.36 -9.00
N VAL A 313 -12.62 0.97 -8.99
CA VAL A 313 -12.17 1.74 -7.82
C VAL A 313 -13.38 2.49 -7.27
N ALA A 314 -13.80 2.14 -6.06
CA ALA A 314 -14.90 2.80 -5.36
C ALA A 314 -14.36 3.87 -4.41
N VAL A 315 -14.99 5.05 -4.38
CA VAL A 315 -14.57 6.20 -3.57
C VAL A 315 -15.68 6.55 -2.58
N PHE A 316 -15.36 6.53 -1.29
CA PHE A 316 -16.29 6.79 -0.19
C PHE A 316 -15.91 8.06 0.56
N GLU A 317 -16.89 8.88 0.94
CA GLU A 317 -16.68 9.97 1.89
C GLU A 317 -16.80 9.43 3.32
N VAL A 318 -15.68 9.12 3.98
CA VAL A 318 -15.68 8.38 5.26
C VAL A 318 -15.63 9.24 6.52
N SER A 319 -15.70 10.56 6.35
CA SER A 319 -15.74 11.55 7.43
C SER A 319 -17.03 12.38 7.37
N PRO A 320 -17.85 12.44 8.45
CA PRO A 320 -17.54 11.97 9.80
C PRO A 320 -17.85 10.47 10.05
N LEU A 321 -18.63 9.83 9.18
CA LEU A 321 -18.95 8.40 9.25
C LEU A 321 -18.95 7.81 7.83
N PRO A 322 -18.62 6.51 7.66
CA PRO A 322 -18.70 5.86 6.36
C PRO A 322 -20.14 5.87 5.79
N PRO A 323 -20.31 6.10 4.48
CA PRO A 323 -21.62 6.08 3.85
C PRO A 323 -22.02 4.66 3.44
N ASP A 324 -23.32 4.41 3.28
CA ASP A 324 -23.85 3.10 2.85
C ASP A 324 -23.46 2.71 1.41
N ALA A 325 -23.02 3.68 0.60
CA ALA A 325 -22.67 3.49 -0.80
C ALA A 325 -21.52 4.42 -1.21
N PRO A 326 -20.72 4.05 -2.24
CA PRO A 326 -19.67 4.92 -2.75
C PRO A 326 -20.24 6.18 -3.39
N ALA A 327 -19.54 7.30 -3.22
CA ALA A 327 -19.83 8.56 -3.89
C ALA A 327 -19.47 8.51 -5.39
N THR A 328 -18.48 7.69 -5.75
CA THR A 328 -18.03 7.50 -7.13
C THR A 328 -17.52 6.07 -7.30
N VAL A 329 -17.79 5.47 -8.46
CA VAL A 329 -17.21 4.19 -8.86
C VAL A 329 -16.59 4.38 -10.23
N LEU A 330 -15.32 3.99 -10.36
CA LEU A 330 -14.52 4.13 -11.57
C LEU A 330 -14.27 2.75 -12.15
N ASP A 331 -14.57 2.57 -13.44
CA ASP A 331 -14.25 1.33 -14.16
C ASP A 331 -12.77 1.34 -14.55
N LEU A 332 -11.97 0.55 -13.85
CA LEU A 332 -10.54 0.48 -14.02
C LEU A 332 -10.14 -1.00 -14.04
N PRO A 333 -9.38 -1.48 -15.03
CA PRO A 333 -9.13 -2.90 -15.19
C PRO A 333 -8.23 -3.44 -14.07
N SER A 334 -8.75 -4.38 -13.29
CA SER A 334 -8.02 -5.16 -12.26
C SER A 334 -7.14 -4.31 -11.32
N PRO A 335 -7.72 -3.27 -10.67
CA PRO A 335 -6.94 -2.29 -9.93
C PRO A 335 -6.46 -2.87 -8.61
N THR A 336 -5.23 -2.57 -8.23
CA THR A 336 -4.60 -3.10 -7.00
C THR A 336 -4.02 -2.03 -6.08
N GLY A 337 -4.03 -0.76 -6.49
CA GLY A 337 -3.59 0.36 -5.66
C GLY A 337 -3.74 1.70 -6.37
N VAL A 338 -3.88 2.78 -5.59
CA VAL A 338 -4.06 4.14 -6.08
C VAL A 338 -3.00 5.05 -5.46
N VAL A 339 -2.41 5.94 -6.27
CA VAL A 339 -1.57 7.04 -5.79
C VAL A 339 -2.21 8.36 -6.21
N LEU A 340 -2.42 9.23 -5.23
CA LEU A 340 -3.04 10.54 -5.39
C LEU A 340 -1.96 11.62 -5.34
N VAL A 341 -2.00 12.58 -6.26
CA VAL A 341 -1.09 13.72 -6.29
C VAL A 341 -1.88 15.01 -6.36
N HIS A 342 -1.65 15.85 -5.35
CA HIS A 342 -2.22 17.17 -5.24
C HIS A 342 -1.22 18.19 -5.79
N GLU A 343 -1.71 19.14 -6.56
CA GLU A 343 -0.96 20.37 -6.84
C GLU A 343 -1.16 21.36 -5.71
N ASP A 344 -0.03 21.92 -5.26
CA ASP A 344 -0.06 23.04 -4.33
C ASP A 344 -0.75 24.24 -4.98
N SER A 345 -1.67 24.85 -4.26
CA SER A 345 -2.35 26.10 -4.62
C SER A 345 -1.40 27.30 -4.74
N ALA A 346 -0.10 27.13 -4.48
CA ALA A 346 0.93 28.17 -4.53
C ALA A 346 1.46 28.50 -5.95
N HIS A 347 1.08 27.77 -7.00
CA HIS A 347 1.54 28.03 -8.37
C HIS A 347 0.50 28.67 -9.30
N GLN A 348 -0.65 29.10 -8.77
CA GLN A 348 -1.59 29.94 -9.54
C GLN A 348 -1.18 31.43 -9.62
N GLY A 349 -0.05 31.83 -9.02
CA GLY A 349 0.40 33.23 -8.96
C GLY A 349 1.33 33.72 -10.09
N GLU A 350 1.88 32.85 -10.94
CA GLU A 350 2.86 33.25 -11.97
C GLU A 350 2.38 32.93 -13.39
N ARG A 351 1.13 33.26 -13.71
CA ARG A 351 0.69 33.43 -15.11
C ARG A 351 -0.25 34.63 -15.25
N MET A 352 0.21 35.80 -14.85
CA MET A 352 -0.13 37.06 -15.52
C MET A 352 1.14 37.91 -15.56
N ASP A 353 1.37 38.54 -16.71
CA ASP A 353 2.47 39.45 -17.06
C ASP A 353 3.75 38.81 -17.64
N GLN A 354 3.68 38.39 -18.91
CA GLN A 354 4.40 39.06 -20.03
C GLN A 354 3.95 38.56 -21.41
#